data_AF-A0A2D4NVD9-F1
#
_entry.id   AF-A0A2D4NVD9-F1
#
_cell.length_a   1.000
_cell.length_b   1.000
_cell.length_c   1.000
_cell.angle_alpha   90.00
_cell.angle_beta   90.00
_cell.angle_gamma   90.00
#
_symmetry.space_group_name_H-M   'P 1'
#
loop_
_entity.id
_entity.type
_entity.pdbx_description
1 polymer ?
#
loop_
_entity_poly.entity_id
_entity_poly.type
_entity_poly.pdbx_seq_one_letter_code
_entity_poly.pdbx_strand_id
1 'polypeptide(L)'
;YIKTHGEHVGFRIFMDAILLSLTRKVKMPDVEFFVNLGDWPLEKKKSSQDVQPIFSWCGSNDSKDIVMPTYDLTDSVLETMGRVSLDMMSVQANTGPPWEEKNTTAIWRGRDSRKERLELVKMSRKFPEIID
;
A
#
# COMPACT_ATOMS: atom_id res chain seq x y z
N TYR A 1 -23.51 -8.19 -4.78
CA TYR A 1 -23.22 -8.54 -6.18
C TYR A 1 -21.84 -8.01 -6.50
N ILE A 2 -20.94 -8.82 -7.06
CA ILE A 2 -19.55 -8.41 -7.37
C ILE A 2 -19.22 -8.93 -8.76
N LYS A 3 -18.63 -8.07 -9.58
CA LYS A 3 -18.13 -8.42 -10.91
C LYS A 3 -16.69 -7.97 -11.05
N THR A 4 -15.81 -8.90 -11.38
CA THR A 4 -14.39 -8.62 -11.59
C THR A 4 -14.05 -8.68 -13.07
N HIS A 5 -13.19 -7.77 -13.51
CA HIS A 5 -12.75 -7.63 -14.89
C HIS A 5 -11.23 -7.77 -14.98
N GLY A 6 -10.73 -8.42 -16.03
CA GLY A 6 -9.30 -8.63 -16.26
C GLY A 6 -8.77 -9.99 -15.79
N GLU A 7 -7.46 -10.17 -15.90
CA GLU A 7 -6.75 -11.43 -15.63
C GLU A 7 -6.35 -11.58 -14.15
N HIS A 8 -5.87 -10.50 -13.54
CA HIS A 8 -5.38 -10.49 -12.15
C HIS A 8 -6.43 -9.94 -11.19
N VAL A 9 -7.35 -10.81 -10.76
CA VAL A 9 -8.48 -10.43 -9.89
C VAL A 9 -8.33 -10.89 -8.44
N GLY A 10 -7.19 -11.51 -8.10
CA GLY A 10 -6.95 -12.10 -6.77
C GLY A 10 -6.99 -11.07 -5.63
N PHE A 11 -6.59 -9.83 -5.89
CA PHE A 11 -6.60 -8.74 -4.90
C PHE A 11 -8.00 -8.29 -4.49
N ARG A 12 -9.07 -8.78 -5.13
CA ARG A 12 -10.45 -8.49 -4.73
C ARG A 12 -10.75 -8.88 -3.28
N ILE A 13 -10.05 -9.90 -2.76
CA ILE A 13 -10.25 -10.42 -1.40
C ILE A 13 -10.13 -9.32 -0.33
N PHE A 14 -9.29 -8.31 -0.57
CA PHE A 14 -9.08 -7.22 0.37
C PHE A 14 -10.28 -6.29 0.41
N MET A 15 -10.87 -5.97 -0.74
CA MET A 15 -12.11 -5.17 -0.78
C MET A 15 -13.29 -5.95 -0.21
N ASP A 16 -13.39 -7.26 -0.50
CA ASP A 16 -14.41 -8.13 0.06
C ASP A 16 -14.37 -8.13 1.59
N ALA A 17 -13.17 -8.21 2.19
CA ALA A 17 -12.98 -8.16 3.64
C ALA A 17 -13.46 -6.83 4.26
N ILE A 18 -13.15 -5.69 3.63
CA ILE A 18 -13.62 -4.36 4.07
C ILE A 18 -15.14 -4.29 4.04
N LEU A 19 -15.74 -4.59 2.90
CA LEU A 19 -17.18 -4.47 2.70
C LEU A 19 -17.95 -5.44 3.60
N LEU A 20 -17.45 -6.67 3.77
CA LEU A 20 -18.05 -7.65 4.68
C LEU A 20 -17.98 -7.17 6.14
N SER A 21 -16.86 -6.58 6.56
CA SER A 21 -16.71 -6.03 7.90
C SER A 21 -17.67 -4.86 8.14
N LEU A 22 -17.77 -3.93 7.19
CA LEU A 22 -18.66 -2.76 7.28
C LEU A 22 -20.13 -3.18 7.32
N THR A 23 -20.58 -4.00 6.37
CA THR A 23 -21.99 -4.43 6.27
C THR A 23 -22.49 -5.19 7.51
N ARG A 24 -21.60 -5.80 8.29
CA ARG A 24 -21.95 -6.46 9.55
C ARG A 24 -22.04 -5.50 10.75
N LYS A 25 -21.44 -4.31 10.66
CA LYS A 25 -21.30 -3.36 11.76
C LYS A 25 -22.19 -2.13 11.60
N VAL A 26 -22.49 -1.73 10.38
CA VAL A 26 -23.26 -0.52 10.07
C VAL A 26 -24.34 -0.79 9.03
N LYS A 27 -25.46 -0.07 9.16
CA LYS A 27 -26.51 -0.08 8.13
C LYS A 27 -26.03 0.76 6.94
N MET A 28 -25.72 0.09 5.83
CA MET A 28 -25.26 0.74 4.61
C MET A 28 -26.44 1.03 3.67
N PRO A 29 -26.45 2.18 2.97
CA PRO A 29 -27.34 2.40 1.84
C PRO A 29 -26.89 1.58 0.63
N ASP A 30 -27.74 1.51 -0.40
CA ASP A 30 -27.38 0.92 -1.68
C ASP A 30 -26.32 1.78 -2.37
N VAL A 31 -25.19 1.18 -2.69
CA VAL A 31 -24.01 1.85 -3.29
C VAL A 31 -23.35 0.94 -4.32
N GLU A 32 -22.72 1.55 -5.31
CA GLU A 32 -21.89 0.87 -6.31
C GLU A 32 -20.47 1.45 -6.28
N PHE A 33 -19.47 0.58 -6.38
CA PHE A 33 -18.06 0.95 -6.32
C PHE A 33 -17.32 0.45 -7.56
N PHE A 34 -16.49 1.33 -8.14
CA PHE A 34 -15.45 0.94 -9.08
C PHE A 34 -14.12 0.90 -8.33
N VAL A 35 -13.56 -0.31 -8.18
CA VAL A 35 -12.33 -0.51 -7.41
C VAL A 35 -11.25 -1.06 -8.33
N ASN A 36 -10.16 -0.32 -8.43
CA ASN A 36 -8.95 -0.75 -9.10
C ASN A 36 -8.19 -1.74 -8.22
N LEU A 37 -7.86 -2.90 -8.78
CA LEU A 37 -7.10 -3.94 -8.11
C LEU A 37 -5.59 -3.87 -8.39
N GLY A 38 -5.16 -3.02 -9.34
CA GLY A 38 -3.76 -2.85 -9.71
C GLY A 38 -3.02 -1.83 -8.86
N ASP A 39 -1.69 -1.86 -8.95
CA ASP A 39 -0.81 -1.02 -8.14
C ASP A 39 -0.88 0.47 -8.51
N TRP A 40 -1.13 0.80 -9.78
CA TRP A 40 -1.11 2.18 -10.29
C TRP A 40 -2.50 2.80 -10.35
N PRO A 41 -2.65 4.10 -10.03
CA PRO A 41 -3.90 4.83 -10.20
C PRO A 41 -4.28 4.91 -11.68
N LEU A 42 -5.57 4.91 -11.97
CA LEU A 42 -6.10 4.87 -13.34
C LEU A 42 -6.57 6.24 -13.83
N GLU A 43 -7.17 7.05 -12.95
CA GLU A 43 -7.82 8.29 -13.32
C GLU A 43 -6.82 9.44 -13.38
N LYS A 44 -6.30 9.71 -14.58
CA LYS A 44 -5.30 10.77 -14.80
C LYS A 44 -5.94 12.15 -14.75
N LYS A 45 -5.32 13.07 -14.01
CA LYS A 45 -5.81 14.45 -13.80
C LYS A 45 -5.98 15.26 -15.09
N LYS A 46 -5.16 14.97 -16.11
CA LYS A 46 -5.22 15.61 -17.44
C LYS A 46 -6.43 15.18 -18.27
N SER A 47 -7.14 14.11 -17.89
CA SER A 47 -8.43 13.77 -18.49
C SER A 47 -9.44 14.80 -17.98
N SER A 48 -9.84 15.72 -18.85
CA SER A 48 -10.72 16.85 -18.55
C SER A 48 -12.20 16.55 -18.84
N GLN A 49 -12.50 15.44 -19.51
CA GLN A 49 -13.85 15.01 -19.80
C GLN A 49 -14.09 13.67 -19.09
N ASP A 50 -15.04 13.69 -18.16
CA ASP A 50 -15.61 12.53 -17.47
C ASP A 50 -14.70 11.80 -16.46
N VAL A 51 -14.44 12.46 -15.33
CA VAL A 51 -13.78 11.86 -14.16
C VAL A 51 -14.61 10.69 -13.63
N GLN A 52 -14.00 9.51 -13.54
CA GLN A 52 -14.64 8.33 -12.96
C GLN A 52 -14.28 8.20 -11.47
N PRO A 53 -15.25 7.86 -10.58
CA PRO A 53 -15.00 7.67 -9.16
C PRO A 53 -14.37 6.29 -8.89
N ILE A 54 -13.10 6.14 -9.27
CA ILE A 54 -12.33 4.90 -9.10
C ILE A 54 -11.61 4.94 -7.76
N PHE A 55 -11.81 3.89 -6.95
CA PHE A 55 -11.04 3.63 -5.74
C PHE A 55 -9.74 2.91 -6.08
N SER A 56 -8.60 3.40 -5.60
CA SER A 56 -7.27 2.84 -5.87
C SER A 56 -6.43 2.77 -4.59
N TRP A 57 -5.52 1.81 -4.52
CA TRP A 57 -4.60 1.60 -3.38
C TRP A 57 -3.59 2.72 -3.18
N CYS A 58 -3.27 3.45 -4.26
CA CYS A 58 -2.40 4.61 -4.19
C CYS A 58 -2.88 5.70 -5.14
N GLY A 59 -2.34 6.90 -4.95
CA GLY A 59 -2.59 8.06 -5.77
C GLY A 59 -1.34 8.92 -5.93
N SER A 60 -1.44 9.94 -6.75
CA SER A 60 -0.39 10.92 -7.02
C SER A 60 -1.01 12.30 -7.21
N ASN A 61 -0.19 13.35 -7.26
CA ASN A 61 -0.64 14.71 -7.58
C ASN A 61 -1.24 14.83 -9.00
N ASP A 62 -0.99 13.83 -9.84
CA ASP A 62 -1.44 13.74 -11.24
C ASP A 62 -2.59 12.74 -11.44
N SER A 63 -3.14 12.17 -10.37
CA SER A 63 -4.33 11.30 -10.42
C SER A 63 -5.51 11.90 -9.65
N LYS A 64 -6.72 11.44 -9.95
CA LYS A 64 -7.96 11.83 -9.27
C LYS A 64 -8.67 10.64 -8.60
N ASP A 65 -8.05 9.46 -8.59
CA ASP A 65 -8.55 8.28 -7.89
C ASP A 65 -8.80 8.59 -6.40
N ILE A 66 -9.84 7.97 -5.85
CA ILE A 66 -10.15 8.02 -4.42
C ILE A 66 -9.23 7.01 -3.73
N VAL A 67 -8.28 7.52 -2.94
CA VAL A 67 -7.32 6.65 -2.24
C VAL A 67 -8.02 5.94 -1.09
N MET A 68 -7.92 4.62 -1.07
CA MET A 68 -8.41 3.76 0.01
C MET A 68 -7.27 3.25 0.90
N PRO A 69 -7.56 2.83 2.15
CA PRO A 69 -6.58 2.16 2.99
C PRO A 69 -5.94 0.98 2.25
N THR A 70 -4.63 0.81 2.41
CA THR A 70 -3.93 -0.33 1.80
C THR A 70 -4.44 -1.64 2.37
N TYR A 71 -4.29 -2.71 1.59
CA TYR A 71 -4.68 -4.04 2.01
C TYR A 71 -3.94 -4.50 3.28
N ASP A 72 -2.67 -4.13 3.45
CA ASP A 72 -1.88 -4.47 4.65
C ASP A 72 -2.48 -3.85 5.92
N LEU A 73 -2.85 -2.57 5.86
CA LEU A 73 -3.49 -1.87 6.98
C LEU A 73 -4.87 -2.46 7.28
N THR A 74 -5.60 -2.80 6.22
CA THR A 74 -6.92 -3.41 6.33
C THR A 74 -6.86 -4.77 7.02
N ASP A 75 -5.98 -5.67 6.57
CA ASP A 75 -5.82 -7.01 7.15
C ASP A 75 -5.43 -6.90 8.63
N SER A 76 -4.48 -6.01 8.93
CA SER A 76 -4.01 -5.77 10.29
C SER A 76 -5.12 -5.26 11.22
N VAL A 77 -6.00 -4.37 10.76
CA VAL A 77 -7.14 -3.89 11.55
C VAL A 77 -8.22 -4.95 11.70
N LEU A 78 -8.54 -5.70 10.64
CA LEU A 78 -9.59 -6.71 10.68
C LEU A 78 -9.23 -7.92 11.55
N GLU A 79 -7.97 -8.34 11.50
CA GLU A 79 -7.44 -9.44 12.31
C GLU A 79 -7.01 -9.00 13.72
N THR A 80 -7.31 -7.76 14.13
CA THR A 80 -6.92 -7.21 15.45
C THR A 80 -5.42 -7.37 15.71
N MET A 81 -4.61 -7.08 14.70
CA MET A 81 -3.16 -7.28 14.68
C MET A 81 -2.74 -8.74 14.93
N GLY A 82 -3.63 -9.74 14.83
CA GLY A 82 -3.36 -11.13 15.20
C GLY A 82 -2.17 -11.78 14.48
N ARG A 83 -1.81 -11.27 13.29
CA ARG A 83 -0.56 -11.57 12.58
C ARG A 83 0.52 -10.51 12.88
N VAL A 84 0.80 -10.32 14.18
CA VAL A 84 1.74 -9.30 14.72
C VAL A 84 3.16 -9.40 14.13
N SER A 85 3.56 -10.55 13.58
CA SER A 85 4.96 -10.81 13.26
C SER A 85 5.48 -10.20 11.94
N LEU A 86 4.64 -9.55 11.12
CA LEU A 86 5.06 -9.03 9.80
C LEU A 86 4.42 -7.70 9.40
N ASP A 87 3.51 -7.14 10.21
CA ASP A 87 2.87 -5.87 9.86
C ASP A 87 3.86 -4.71 10.01
N MET A 88 3.93 -3.83 9.00
CA MET A 88 4.74 -2.60 9.02
C MET A 88 4.38 -1.67 10.19
N MET A 89 3.13 -1.72 10.66
CA MET A 89 2.67 -0.92 11.80
C MET A 89 2.88 -1.63 13.14
N SER A 90 3.25 -2.91 13.14
CA SER A 90 3.67 -3.59 14.35
C SER A 90 5.04 -3.06 14.77
N VAL A 91 5.08 -2.36 15.90
CA VAL A 91 6.35 -2.14 16.60
C VAL A 91 6.76 -3.50 17.14
N GLN A 92 7.47 -4.29 16.33
CA GLN A 92 8.31 -5.35 16.86
C GLN A 92 9.22 -4.64 17.84
N ALA A 93 9.12 -5.01 19.12
CA ALA A 93 9.69 -4.31 20.26
C ALA A 93 11.06 -3.67 19.94
N ASN A 94 11.37 -2.53 20.57
CA ASN A 94 12.65 -1.82 20.41
C ASN A 94 13.83 -2.62 21.04
N THR A 95 14.03 -3.86 20.58
CA THR A 95 15.04 -4.82 21.03
C THR A 95 16.40 -4.55 20.38
N GLY A 96 16.47 -3.58 19.48
CA GLY A 96 17.72 -3.10 18.90
C GLY A 96 18.50 -2.20 19.85
N PRO A 97 19.72 -1.79 19.46
CA PRO A 97 20.53 -0.89 20.27
C PRO A 97 19.82 0.46 20.48
N PRO A 98 20.08 1.14 21.63
CA PRO A 98 19.61 2.50 21.86
C PRO A 98 20.12 3.43 20.76
N TRP A 99 19.45 4.57 20.58
CA TRP A 99 19.74 5.49 19.47
C TRP A 99 21.23 5.84 19.34
N GLU A 100 21.89 6.14 20.46
CA GLU A 100 23.32 6.50 20.52
C GLU A 100 24.27 5.37 20.10
N GLU A 101 23.81 4.12 20.12
CA GLU A 101 24.59 2.93 19.75
C GLU A 101 24.23 2.40 18.34
N LYS A 102 23.31 3.06 17.62
CA LYS A 102 22.98 2.66 16.24
C LYS A 102 24.14 2.99 15.31
N ASN A 103 24.37 2.14 14.32
CA ASN A 103 25.33 2.43 13.25
C ASN A 103 24.90 3.71 12.50
N THR A 104 25.86 4.57 12.19
CA THR A 104 25.68 5.80 11.42
C THR A 104 25.57 5.56 9.91
N THR A 105 25.76 4.33 9.44
CA THR A 105 25.54 3.94 8.04
C THR A 105 24.05 3.91 7.71
N ALA A 106 23.65 4.58 6.62
CA ALA A 106 22.28 4.50 6.11
C ALA A 106 22.03 3.12 5.50
N ILE A 107 20.84 2.53 5.69
CA ILE A 107 20.54 1.19 5.19
C ILE A 107 19.35 1.17 4.25
N TRP A 108 19.45 0.40 3.16
CA TRP A 108 18.32 0.06 2.30
C TRP A 108 18.38 -1.39 1.83
N ARG A 109 17.25 -2.09 1.97
CA ARG A 109 17.04 -3.46 1.47
C ARG A 109 15.68 -3.55 0.81
N GLY A 110 15.67 -3.89 -0.48
CA GLY A 110 14.43 -3.99 -1.23
C GLY A 110 14.65 -4.45 -2.66
N ARG A 111 13.54 -4.64 -3.38
CA ARG A 111 13.56 -5.01 -4.81
C ARG A 111 13.75 -3.79 -5.70
N ASP A 112 14.18 -4.04 -6.94
CA ASP A 112 14.48 -3.10 -8.02
C ASP A 112 13.22 -2.49 -8.71
N SER A 113 12.17 -2.19 -7.94
CA SER A 113 10.88 -1.74 -8.49
C SER A 113 10.86 -0.33 -9.08
N ARG A 114 11.94 0.44 -8.92
CA ARG A 114 12.09 1.83 -9.37
C ARG A 114 13.57 2.12 -9.66
N LYS A 115 13.85 2.89 -10.71
CA LYS A 115 15.22 3.22 -11.15
C LYS A 115 16.00 3.97 -10.07
N GLU A 116 15.33 4.82 -9.30
CA GLU A 116 15.88 5.61 -8.21
C GLU A 116 16.54 4.72 -7.14
N ARG A 117 15.98 3.51 -6.91
CA ARG A 117 16.56 2.51 -5.99
C ARG A 117 17.87 1.94 -6.54
N LEU A 118 17.97 1.76 -7.85
CA LEU A 118 19.20 1.29 -8.49
C LEU A 118 20.32 2.34 -8.42
N GLU A 119 19.98 3.62 -8.50
CA GLU A 119 20.95 4.70 -8.27
C GLU A 119 21.46 4.68 -6.82
N LEU A 120 20.58 4.42 -5.83
CA LEU A 120 21.00 4.21 -4.43
C LEU A 120 21.97 3.03 -4.28
N VAL A 121 21.70 1.90 -4.94
CA VAL A 121 22.61 0.73 -4.93
C VAL A 121 23.96 1.05 -5.56
N LYS A 122 23.98 1.83 -6.65
CA LYS A 122 25.25 2.30 -7.25
C LYS A 122 26.02 3.21 -6.29
N MET A 123 25.34 4.04 -5.51
CA MET A 123 25.97 4.88 -4.49
C MET A 123 26.51 4.05 -3.33
N SER A 124 25.75 3.08 -2.82
CA SER A 124 26.21 2.13 -1.78
C SER A 124 27.49 1.39 -2.20
N ARG A 125 27.57 0.93 -3.46
CA ARG A 125 28.80 0.31 -3.98
C ARG A 125 30.01 1.25 -4.07
N LYS A 126 29.78 2.56 -4.22
CA LYS A 126 30.85 3.57 -4.30
C LYS A 126 31.30 4.07 -2.93
N PHE A 127 30.37 4.12 -1.96
CA PHE A 127 30.57 4.64 -0.62
C PHE A 127 30.01 3.66 0.43
N PRO A 128 30.58 2.44 0.52
CA PRO A 128 30.06 1.37 1.39
C PRO A 128 30.14 1.71 2.88
N GLU A 129 30.97 2.67 3.27
CA GLU A 129 31.08 3.17 4.65
C GLU A 129 29.90 4.08 5.05
N ILE A 130 29.20 4.69 4.08
CA ILE A 130 28.12 5.65 4.32
C ILE A 130 26.74 5.01 4.10
N ILE A 131 26.60 4.14 3.09
CA ILE A 131 25.31 3.56 2.70
C ILE A 131 25.48 2.06 2.45
N ASP A 132 24.61 1.27 3.09
CA ASP A 132 24.51 -0.17 2.93
C ASP A 132 23.23 -0.57 2.17
#